data_AF-J2L2C9-F1
#
_entry.id   AF-J2L2C9-F1
#
_cell.length_a   1.000
_cell.length_b   1.000
_cell.length_c   1.000
_cell.angle_alpha   90.00
_cell.angle_beta   90.00
_cell.angle_gamma   90.00
#
_symmetry.space_group_name_H-M   'P 1'
#
loop_
_entity.id
_entity.type
_entity.pdbx_description
1 polymer ?
#
loop_
_entity_poly.entity_id
_entity_poly.type
_entity_poly.pdbx_seq_one_letter_code
_entity_poly.pdbx_strand_id
1 'polypeptide(L)'
;MKFDIHVALSFIAYFFFALILFDDILAPLGFMTVRYDGLNLPYWKTIVAGCFFIAAMCFLAASWPPFKLPYKILISAIVGVSLSVFSVGKYADRVRHQKIVEFNADVAFENSFFRSLKEAPVEFQFYLHAAALKNCTPYAWSYRLMAFYELEPDVAVNVLPDEWVKRCSIHRSS
;
A
#
# COMPACT_ATOMS: atom_id res chain seq x y z
N MET A 1 -12.51 -36.36 13.08
CA MET A 1 -12.07 -35.40 12.04
C MET A 1 -10.61 -35.06 12.32
N LYS A 2 -9.65 -35.62 11.57
CA LYS A 2 -8.22 -35.28 11.77
C LYS A 2 -7.99 -33.91 11.14
N PHE A 3 -7.79 -32.90 11.97
CA PHE A 3 -7.41 -31.58 11.49
C PHE A 3 -6.01 -31.70 10.89
N ASP A 4 -5.88 -31.46 9.59
CA ASP A 4 -4.61 -31.59 8.89
C ASP A 4 -3.68 -30.47 9.37
N ILE A 5 -2.55 -30.83 9.97
CA ILE A 5 -1.53 -29.89 10.46
C ILE A 5 -1.05 -28.92 9.36
N HIS A 6 -1.15 -29.33 8.10
CA HIS A 6 -0.80 -28.50 6.95
C HIS A 6 -1.82 -27.38 6.70
N VAL A 7 -3.10 -27.65 6.96
CA VAL A 7 -4.16 -26.63 6.89
C VAL A 7 -3.95 -25.61 8.02
N ALA A 8 -3.66 -26.07 9.23
CA ALA A 8 -3.35 -25.19 10.36
C ALA A 8 -2.14 -24.29 10.07
N LEU A 9 -1.05 -24.84 9.53
CA LEU A 9 0.14 -24.07 9.15
C LEU A 9 -0.14 -23.03 8.06
N SER A 10 -1.01 -23.35 7.11
CA SER A 10 -1.40 -22.42 6.04
C SER A 10 -2.20 -21.24 6.59
N PHE A 11 -3.12 -21.50 7.52
CA PHE A 11 -3.83 -20.43 8.25
C PHE A 11 -2.86 -19.58 9.06
N ILE A 12 -1.97 -20.17 9.85
CA ILE A 12 -0.99 -19.43 10.66
C ILE A 12 -0.11 -18.55 9.78
N ALA A 13 0.40 -19.08 8.66
CA ALA A 13 1.20 -18.30 7.73
C ALA A 13 0.38 -17.15 7.12
N TYR A 14 -0.86 -17.40 6.70
CA TYR A 14 -1.75 -16.35 6.23
C TYR A 14 -1.95 -15.24 7.28
N PHE A 15 -2.32 -15.60 8.51
CA PHE A 15 -2.50 -14.64 9.61
C PHE A 15 -1.23 -13.83 9.87
N PHE A 16 -0.07 -14.51 9.92
CA PHE A 16 1.22 -13.86 10.12
C PHE A 16 1.53 -12.83 9.01
N PHE A 17 1.32 -13.19 7.74
CA PHE A 17 1.54 -12.27 6.63
C PHE A 17 0.53 -11.13 6.60
N ALA A 18 -0.74 -11.41 6.85
CA ALA A 18 -1.80 -10.42 6.86
C ALA A 18 -1.54 -9.35 7.94
N LEU A 19 -1.21 -9.78 9.16
CA LEU A 19 -0.90 -8.88 10.26
C LEU A 19 0.41 -8.09 10.02
N ILE A 20 1.46 -8.73 9.50
CA ILE A 20 2.72 -8.02 9.27
C ILE A 20 2.62 -6.95 8.19
N LEU A 21 1.92 -7.24 7.09
CA LEU A 21 1.87 -6.37 5.93
C LEU A 21 0.73 -5.35 5.98
N PHE A 22 -0.41 -5.72 6.55
CA PHE A 22 -1.63 -4.92 6.50
C PHE A 22 -2.18 -4.55 7.88
N ASP A 23 -1.65 -5.13 8.96
CA ASP A 23 -2.22 -5.02 10.32
C ASP A 23 -3.70 -5.45 10.43
N ASP A 24 -4.20 -6.12 9.39
CA ASP A 24 -5.59 -6.56 9.25
C ASP A 24 -5.59 -7.89 8.49
N ILE A 25 -6.35 -8.85 9.01
CA ILE A 25 -6.45 -10.22 8.51
C ILE A 25 -7.29 -10.30 7.22
N LEU A 26 -8.22 -9.40 6.99
CA LEU A 26 -9.11 -9.35 5.82
C LEU A 26 -8.58 -8.43 4.72
N ALA A 27 -7.72 -7.46 5.06
CA ALA A 27 -7.13 -6.52 4.11
C ALA A 27 -6.40 -7.18 2.90
N PRO A 28 -5.64 -8.30 3.04
CA PRO A 28 -5.04 -8.98 1.89
C PRO A 28 -6.08 -9.49 0.89
N LEU A 29 -7.23 -9.98 1.37
CA LEU A 29 -8.32 -10.43 0.50
C LEU A 29 -8.93 -9.25 -0.23
N GLY A 30 -9.16 -8.13 0.46
CA GLY A 30 -9.65 -6.89 -0.14
C GLY A 30 -8.72 -6.31 -1.21
N PHE A 31 -7.41 -6.41 -0.98
CA PHE A 31 -6.37 -6.03 -1.94
C PHE A 31 -6.42 -6.89 -3.21
N MET A 32 -6.75 -8.18 -3.08
CA MET A 32 -6.81 -9.11 -4.22
C MET A 32 -8.13 -9.10 -5.00
N THR A 33 -9.28 -8.87 -4.36
CA THR A 33 -10.57 -9.25 -4.98
C THR A 33 -11.43 -8.11 -5.51
N VAL A 34 -11.56 -6.95 -4.86
CA VAL A 34 -12.70 -6.05 -5.20
C VAL A 34 -12.46 -4.53 -5.06
N ARG A 35 -11.37 -4.01 -4.47
CA ARG A 35 -11.34 -2.60 -4.02
C ARG A 35 -10.27 -1.64 -4.56
N TYR A 36 -9.63 -1.94 -5.70
CA TYR A 36 -8.59 -1.05 -6.27
C TYR A 36 -8.83 -0.61 -7.73
N ASP A 37 -10.07 -0.32 -8.10
CA ASP A 37 -10.35 0.60 -9.23
C ASP A 37 -9.81 2.02 -8.96
N GLY A 38 -9.31 2.27 -7.75
CA GLY A 38 -8.74 3.53 -7.30
C GLY A 38 -7.22 3.63 -7.33
N LEU A 39 -6.45 2.74 -7.96
CA LEU A 39 -5.00 2.96 -8.14
C LEU A 39 -4.70 3.26 -9.62
N ASN A 40 -4.55 4.54 -9.96
CA ASN A 40 -4.26 4.99 -11.34
C ASN A 40 -2.77 4.88 -11.68
N LEU A 41 -2.14 3.76 -11.29
CA LEU A 41 -0.72 3.51 -11.45
C LEU A 41 -0.47 2.72 -12.77
N PRO A 42 0.31 3.22 -13.73
CA PRO A 42 0.49 2.51 -15.01
C PRO A 42 1.04 1.09 -14.82
N TYR A 43 0.57 0.09 -15.56
CA TYR A 43 1.12 -1.29 -15.54
C TYR A 43 1.06 -2.06 -14.19
N TRP A 44 0.41 -1.56 -13.13
CA TRP A 44 0.38 -2.25 -11.84
C TRP A 44 -0.22 -3.67 -11.96
N LYS A 45 -1.24 -3.85 -12.79
CA LYS A 45 -1.87 -5.15 -13.07
C LYS A 45 -0.88 -6.12 -13.73
N THR A 46 -0.04 -5.62 -14.63
CA THR A 46 1.00 -6.42 -15.31
C THR A 46 2.09 -6.84 -14.33
N ILE A 47 2.48 -5.95 -13.40
CA ILE A 47 3.44 -6.29 -12.33
C ILE A 47 2.88 -7.42 -11.48
N VAL A 48 1.63 -7.28 -10.99
CA VAL A 48 0.96 -8.31 -10.18
C VAL A 48 0.88 -9.64 -10.95
N ALA A 49 0.46 -9.62 -12.21
CA ALA A 49 0.39 -10.81 -13.05
C ALA A 49 1.78 -11.48 -13.21
N GLY A 50 2.85 -10.69 -13.40
CA GLY A 50 4.22 -11.18 -13.42
C GLY A 50 4.66 -11.83 -12.12
N CYS A 51 4.29 -11.24 -10.97
CA CYS A 51 4.58 -11.82 -9.65
C CYS A 51 3.88 -13.17 -9.45
N PHE A 52 2.62 -13.30 -9.84
CA PHE A 52 1.89 -14.57 -9.78
C PHE A 52 2.40 -15.59 -10.80
N PHE A 53 2.87 -15.15 -11.97
CA PHE A 53 3.55 -16.03 -12.92
C PHE A 53 4.83 -16.61 -12.31
N ILE A 54 5.66 -15.79 -11.66
CA ILE A 54 6.86 -16.25 -10.94
C ILE A 54 6.48 -17.25 -9.84
N ALA A 55 5.45 -16.96 -9.05
CA ALA A 55 4.96 -17.86 -8.01
C ALA A 55 4.45 -19.21 -8.55
N ALA A 56 3.78 -19.20 -9.71
CA ALA A 56 3.34 -20.41 -10.41
C ALA A 56 4.54 -21.20 -10.96
N MET A 57 5.57 -20.54 -11.48
CA MET A 57 6.81 -21.21 -11.88
C MET A 57 7.52 -21.86 -10.69
N CYS A 58 7.54 -21.21 -9.52
CA CYS A 58 8.02 -21.81 -8.28
C CYS A 58 7.22 -23.05 -7.86
N PHE A 59 5.89 -23.06 -8.11
CA PHE A 59 5.04 -24.22 -7.86
C PHE A 59 5.39 -25.40 -8.78
N LEU A 60 5.56 -25.09 -10.08
CA LEU A 60 5.77 -26.07 -11.16
C LEU A 60 7.21 -26.58 -11.24
N ALA A 61 8.18 -25.87 -10.69
CA ALA A 61 9.57 -26.32 -10.60
C ALA A 61 9.66 -27.61 -9.78
N ALA A 62 9.58 -28.74 -10.48
CA ALA A 62 9.47 -30.08 -9.90
C ALA A 62 10.72 -30.53 -9.12
N SER A 63 11.85 -29.83 -9.28
CA SER A 63 13.18 -30.25 -8.84
C SER A 63 13.74 -29.52 -7.61
N TRP A 64 12.99 -28.63 -6.95
CA TRP A 64 13.52 -27.87 -5.81
C TRP A 64 12.42 -27.46 -4.80
N PRO A 65 12.55 -27.74 -3.50
CA PRO A 65 12.86 -28.98 -2.77
C PRO A 65 11.69 -30.01 -2.76
N PRO A 66 11.83 -31.22 -2.17
CA PRO A 66 10.79 -32.27 -2.15
C PRO A 66 9.66 -31.97 -1.15
N PHE A 67 9.14 -30.75 -1.17
CA PHE A 67 8.03 -30.35 -0.34
C PHE A 67 6.76 -31.08 -0.78
N LYS A 68 5.97 -31.56 0.19
CA LYS A 68 4.63 -32.09 -0.08
C LYS A 68 3.77 -30.99 -0.73
N LEU A 69 2.83 -31.40 -1.57
CA LEU A 69 1.89 -30.51 -2.28
C LEU A 69 1.37 -29.32 -1.44
N PRO A 70 0.88 -29.49 -0.18
CA PRO A 70 0.39 -28.35 0.60
C PRO A 70 1.45 -27.27 0.88
N TYR A 71 2.71 -27.65 1.09
CA TYR A 71 3.80 -26.70 1.30
C TYR A 71 4.14 -25.94 0.02
N LYS A 72 4.07 -26.60 -1.15
CA LYS A 72 4.28 -25.93 -2.44
C LYS A 72 3.20 -24.87 -2.69
N ILE A 73 1.93 -25.20 -2.42
CA ILE A 73 0.82 -24.24 -2.51
C ILE A 73 1.06 -23.05 -1.58
N LEU A 74 1.43 -23.32 -0.33
CA LEU A 74 1.67 -22.28 0.66
C LEU A 74 2.82 -21.35 0.25
N ILE A 75 3.97 -21.91 -0.14
CA ILE A 75 5.14 -21.13 -0.58
C ILE A 75 4.78 -20.27 -1.79
N SER A 76 4.11 -20.84 -2.80
CA SER A 76 3.70 -20.07 -3.98
C SER A 76 2.72 -18.96 -3.64
N ALA A 77 1.76 -19.19 -2.74
CA ALA A 77 0.86 -18.14 -2.28
C ALA A 77 1.62 -17.00 -1.58
N ILE A 78 2.51 -17.34 -0.63
CA ILE A 78 3.34 -16.37 0.10
C ILE A 78 4.22 -15.57 -0.86
N VAL A 79 4.88 -16.23 -1.80
CA VAL A 79 5.75 -15.59 -2.79
C VAL A 79 4.93 -14.67 -3.68
N GLY A 80 3.80 -15.12 -4.21
CA GLY A 80 2.95 -14.31 -5.10
C GLY A 80 2.43 -13.06 -4.40
N VAL A 81 1.88 -13.20 -3.19
CA VAL A 81 1.36 -12.08 -2.39
C VAL A 81 2.49 -11.14 -1.98
N SER A 82 3.57 -11.65 -1.40
CA SER A 82 4.68 -10.80 -0.94
C SER A 82 5.30 -10.06 -2.11
N LEU A 83 5.64 -10.77 -3.19
CA LEU A 83 6.29 -10.17 -4.36
C LEU A 83 5.39 -9.12 -5.00
N SER A 84 4.09 -9.38 -5.16
CA SER A 84 3.16 -8.41 -5.72
C SER A 84 3.03 -7.15 -4.85
N VAL A 85 2.82 -7.30 -3.54
CA VAL A 85 2.71 -6.16 -2.60
C VAL A 85 4.01 -5.35 -2.60
N PHE A 86 5.17 -6.01 -2.52
CA PHE A 86 6.46 -5.32 -2.50
C PHE A 86 6.76 -4.59 -3.82
N SER A 87 6.54 -5.25 -4.96
CA SER A 87 6.80 -4.66 -6.28
C SER A 87 5.87 -3.49 -6.58
N VAL A 88 4.57 -3.64 -6.32
CA VAL A 88 3.59 -2.56 -6.51
C VAL A 88 3.87 -1.40 -5.56
N GLY A 89 4.14 -1.69 -4.27
CA GLY A 89 4.42 -0.65 -3.28
C GLY A 89 5.67 0.17 -3.61
N LYS A 90 6.78 -0.50 -3.96
CA LYS A 90 8.01 0.15 -4.43
C LYS A 90 7.78 1.01 -5.67
N TYR A 91 6.98 0.51 -6.60
CA TYR A 91 6.69 1.23 -7.83
C TYR A 91 5.80 2.45 -7.57
N ALA A 92 4.79 2.33 -6.72
CA ALA A 92 3.94 3.42 -6.28
C ALA A 92 4.74 4.52 -5.57
N ASP A 93 5.65 4.14 -4.65
CA ASP A 93 6.55 5.09 -3.97
C ASP A 93 7.44 5.83 -4.97
N ARG A 94 8.01 5.13 -5.96
CA ARG A 94 8.84 5.76 -6.99
C ARG A 94 8.06 6.79 -7.82
N VAL A 95 6.87 6.42 -8.30
CA VAL A 95 6.04 7.33 -9.10
C VAL A 95 5.60 8.53 -8.28
N ARG A 96 5.20 8.33 -7.01
CA ARG A 96 4.86 9.44 -6.12
C ARG A 96 6.04 10.37 -5.91
N HIS A 97 7.22 9.83 -5.62
CA HIS A 97 8.42 10.65 -5.41
C HIS A 97 8.75 11.50 -6.65
N GLN A 98 8.68 10.92 -7.84
CA GLN A 98 8.83 11.67 -9.09
C GLN A 98 7.81 12.81 -9.21
N LYS A 99 6.54 12.54 -8.88
CA LYS A 99 5.48 13.55 -8.91
C LYS A 99 5.64 14.64 -7.86
N ILE A 100 6.19 14.34 -6.69
CA ILE A 100 6.53 15.33 -5.66
C ILE A 100 7.62 16.27 -6.18
N VAL A 101 8.67 15.72 -6.79
CA VAL A 101 9.76 16.51 -7.38
C VAL A 101 9.24 17.39 -8.52
N GLU A 102 8.43 16.83 -9.44
CA GLU A 102 7.80 17.57 -10.54
C GLU A 102 6.85 18.68 -10.03
N PHE A 103 6.13 18.42 -8.93
CA PHE A 103 5.19 19.39 -8.37
C PHE A 103 5.90 20.64 -7.83
N ASN A 104 7.19 20.52 -7.48
CA ASN A 104 8.06 21.62 -7.03
C ASN A 104 7.39 22.46 -5.92
N ALA A 105 7.04 21.78 -4.83
CA ALA A 105 6.49 22.40 -3.62
C ALA A 105 7.59 23.09 -2.80
N ASP A 106 7.20 24.07 -1.99
CA ASP A 106 8.10 24.75 -1.07
C ASP A 106 8.58 23.81 0.03
N VAL A 107 7.65 23.00 0.54
CA VAL A 107 7.91 21.92 1.49
C VAL A 107 6.97 20.75 1.16
N ALA A 108 7.45 19.53 1.35
CA ALA A 108 6.67 18.32 1.19
C ALA A 108 7.14 17.26 2.19
N PHE A 109 6.22 16.40 2.64
CA PHE A 109 6.57 15.18 3.33
C PHE A 109 5.94 13.98 2.63
N GLU A 110 6.60 12.84 2.74
CA GLU A 110 6.11 11.57 2.21
C GLU A 110 6.24 10.45 3.22
N ASN A 111 5.21 9.63 3.32
CA ASN A 111 5.21 8.39 4.07
C ASN A 111 5.30 7.21 3.10
N SER A 112 6.03 6.15 3.44
CA SER A 112 6.13 4.98 2.55
C SER A 112 4.77 4.34 2.26
N PHE A 113 4.63 3.70 1.11
CA PHE A 113 3.43 2.96 0.74
C PHE A 113 3.10 1.86 1.77
N PHE A 114 4.12 1.21 2.34
CA PHE A 114 3.90 0.18 3.37
C PHE A 114 3.38 0.76 4.68
N ARG A 115 3.88 1.93 5.10
CA ARG A 115 3.30 2.63 6.26
C ARG A 115 1.86 3.01 5.98
N SER A 116 1.59 3.48 4.76
CA SER A 116 0.25 3.80 4.30
C SER A 116 -0.70 2.59 4.31
N LEU A 117 -0.23 1.38 3.99
CA LEU A 117 -1.05 0.16 4.08
C LEU A 117 -1.46 -0.15 5.52
N LYS A 118 -0.58 0.08 6.49
CA LYS A 118 -0.84 -0.18 7.91
C LYS A 118 -1.72 0.86 8.58
N GLU A 119 -1.62 2.10 8.14
CA GLU A 119 -2.35 3.25 8.71
C GLU A 119 -3.68 3.50 7.97
N ALA A 120 -3.94 2.79 6.87
CA ALA A 120 -5.19 2.85 6.10
C ALA A 120 -6.44 2.18 6.73
N PRO A 121 -6.42 1.40 7.82
CA PRO A 121 -7.66 0.92 8.43
C PRO A 121 -8.56 2.09 8.85
N VAL A 122 -9.78 2.04 8.31
CA VAL A 122 -11.01 2.87 8.34
C VAL A 122 -11.20 3.92 9.45
N GLU A 123 -10.49 3.85 10.56
CA GLU A 123 -10.64 4.72 11.73
C GLU A 123 -9.88 6.05 11.61
N PHE A 124 -8.91 6.16 10.68
CA PHE A 124 -8.10 7.37 10.49
C PHE A 124 -8.19 7.93 9.06
N GLN A 125 -9.29 8.62 8.74
CA GLN A 125 -9.41 9.42 7.49
C GLN A 125 -8.44 10.63 7.44
N PHE A 126 -7.66 10.86 8.50
CA PHE A 126 -6.72 11.96 8.64
C PHE A 126 -5.27 11.59 8.26
N TYR A 127 -5.00 10.33 7.88
CA TYR A 127 -3.64 9.93 7.52
C TYR A 127 -3.27 10.37 6.09
N LEU A 128 -2.35 11.33 5.98
CA LEU A 128 -1.81 11.76 4.70
C LEU A 128 -0.62 10.89 4.27
N HIS A 129 -0.79 10.20 3.14
CA HIS A 129 0.28 9.43 2.50
C HIS A 129 1.45 10.32 2.07
N ALA A 130 1.14 11.53 1.62
CA ALA A 130 2.08 12.61 1.42
C ALA A 130 1.28 13.92 1.42
N ALA A 131 1.93 15.00 1.82
CA ALA A 131 1.40 16.34 1.73
C ALA A 131 2.47 17.29 1.22
N ALA A 132 2.02 18.38 0.61
CA ALA A 132 2.87 19.41 0.08
C ALA A 132 2.27 20.80 0.35
N LEU A 133 3.14 21.79 0.48
CA LEU A 133 2.77 23.19 0.59
C LEU A 133 3.42 23.93 -0.56
N LYS A 134 2.62 24.67 -1.34
CA LYS A 134 3.11 25.46 -2.47
C LYS A 134 2.44 26.82 -2.45
N ASN A 135 3.23 27.88 -2.36
CA ASN A 135 2.76 29.26 -2.17
C ASN A 135 1.73 29.35 -1.03
N CYS A 136 2.04 28.73 0.11
CA CYS A 136 1.13 28.62 1.26
C CYS A 136 -0.23 27.94 1.01
N THR A 137 -0.43 27.32 -0.16
CA THR A 137 -1.61 26.50 -0.44
C THR A 137 -1.31 25.04 -0.08
N PRO A 138 -2.13 24.40 0.77
CA PRO A 138 -1.92 23.01 1.19
C PRO A 138 -2.45 22.01 0.17
N TYR A 139 -1.70 20.93 -0.04
CA TYR A 139 -2.06 19.84 -0.95
C TYR A 139 -1.85 18.48 -0.29
N ALA A 140 -2.72 17.53 -0.63
CA ALA A 140 -2.62 16.12 -0.24
C ALA A 140 -2.43 15.22 -1.45
N TRP A 141 -1.74 14.10 -1.26
CA TRP A 141 -1.54 13.10 -2.29
C TRP A 141 -2.73 12.16 -2.42
N SER A 142 -3.18 11.91 -3.65
CA SER A 142 -4.19 10.91 -3.98
C SER A 142 -3.59 9.77 -4.81
N TYR A 143 -3.60 8.54 -4.27
CA TYR A 143 -3.25 7.34 -5.05
C TYR A 143 -4.25 7.04 -6.18
N ARG A 144 -5.46 7.59 -6.09
CA ARG A 144 -6.47 7.49 -7.14
C ARG A 144 -6.19 8.38 -8.33
N LEU A 145 -5.75 9.60 -8.07
CA LEU A 145 -5.41 10.53 -9.14
C LEU A 145 -3.94 10.42 -9.55
N MET A 146 -3.12 9.78 -8.71
CA MET A 146 -1.65 9.82 -8.80
C MET A 146 -1.14 11.27 -8.90
N ALA A 147 -1.77 12.16 -8.13
CA ALA A 147 -1.54 13.59 -8.16
C ALA A 147 -1.84 14.23 -6.80
N PHE A 148 -1.33 15.46 -6.63
CA PHE A 148 -1.74 16.34 -5.55
C PHE A 148 -3.10 16.97 -5.84
N TYR A 149 -3.93 17.06 -4.81
CA TYR A 149 -5.17 17.84 -4.81
C TYR A 149 -5.11 18.85 -3.67
N GLU A 150 -5.74 20.00 -3.86
CA GLU A 150 -5.79 21.06 -2.86
C GLU A 150 -6.61 20.60 -1.64
N LEU A 151 -6.09 20.89 -0.45
CA LEU A 151 -6.80 20.63 0.80
C LEU A 151 -7.60 21.86 1.19
N GLU A 152 -8.87 21.66 1.52
CA GLU A 152 -9.67 22.70 2.16
C GLU A 152 -9.03 23.11 3.49
N PRO A 153 -9.05 24.42 3.85
CA PRO A 153 -8.42 24.91 5.08
C PRO A 153 -8.89 24.19 6.35
N ASP A 154 -10.18 23.85 6.43
CA ASP A 154 -10.78 23.14 7.56
C ASP A 154 -10.18 21.74 7.77
N VAL A 155 -9.86 21.06 6.68
CA VAL A 155 -9.20 19.75 6.71
C VAL A 155 -7.72 19.94 7.01
N ALA A 156 -7.06 20.88 6.31
CA ALA A 156 -5.63 21.15 6.40
C ALA A 156 -5.15 21.39 7.84
N VAL A 157 -5.91 22.15 8.64
CA VAL A 157 -5.57 22.44 10.04
C VAL A 157 -5.47 21.18 10.91
N ASN A 158 -6.18 20.10 10.58
CA ASN A 158 -6.19 18.88 11.40
C ASN A 158 -5.16 17.83 10.95
N VAL A 159 -4.62 17.95 9.73
CA VAL A 159 -3.81 16.89 9.10
C VAL A 159 -2.38 17.32 8.75
N LEU A 160 -2.11 18.63 8.68
CA LEU A 160 -0.79 19.16 8.37
C LEU A 160 0.04 19.38 9.63
N PRO A 161 1.38 19.36 9.51
CA PRO A 161 2.27 19.75 10.60
C PRO A 161 1.95 21.15 11.13
N ASP A 162 1.91 21.30 12.45
CA ASP A 162 1.64 22.58 13.14
C ASP A 162 2.53 23.73 12.64
N GLU A 163 3.79 23.43 12.31
CA GLU A 163 4.73 24.39 11.76
C GLU A 163 4.26 25.00 10.44
N TRP A 164 3.64 24.21 9.55
CA TRP A 164 3.14 24.69 8.26
C TRP A 164 1.88 25.52 8.45
N VAL A 165 0.97 25.05 9.30
CA VAL A 165 -0.28 25.76 9.65
C VAL A 165 0.03 27.14 10.21
N LYS A 166 0.99 27.24 11.14
CA LYS A 166 1.43 28.51 11.72
C LYS A 166 2.16 29.40 10.73
N ARG A 167 3.09 28.84 9.94
CA ARG A 167 3.90 29.59 8.97
C ARG A 167 3.05 30.25 7.88
N CYS A 168 1.98 29.58 7.44
CA CYS A 168 1.11 30.05 6.37
C CYS A 168 -0.25 30.56 6.82
N SER A 169 -0.44 30.76 8.14
CA SER A 169 -1.69 31.28 8.73
C SER A 169 -2.95 30.57 8.21
N ILE A 170 -2.89 29.24 8.13
CA ILE A 170 -4.02 28.43 7.66
C ILE A 170 -5.07 28.40 8.79
N HIS A 171 -6.27 28.89 8.51
CA HIS A 171 -7.37 28.99 9.46
C HIS A 171 -8.62 28.30 8.93
N ARG A 172 -9.47 27.85 9.84
CA ARG A 172 -10.77 27.28 9.50
C ARG A 172 -11.64 28.32 8.80
N SER A 173 -12.41 27.88 7.81
CA SER A 173 -13.46 28.68 7.20
C SER A 173 -14.49 28.99 8.30
N SER A 174 -14.68 30.27 8.62
CA SER A 174 -15.72 30.74 9.54
C SER A 174 -17.09 30.75 8.88
#